data_AF-A0A933L342-F1
#
_entry.id   AF-A0A933L342-F1
#
_cell.length_a   1.000
_cell.length_b   1.000
_cell.length_c   1.000
_cell.angle_alpha   90.00
_cell.angle_beta   90.00
_cell.angle_gamma   90.00
#
_symmetry.space_group_name_H-M   'P 1'
#
loop_
_entity.id
_entity.type
_entity.pdbx_description
1 polymer ?
#
loop_
_entity_poly.entity_id
_entity_poly.type
_entity_poly.pdbx_seq_one_letter_code
_entity_poly.pdbx_strand_id
1 'polypeptide(L)' 'MRAPNDNTPALLKRVNLIWYPVTLVPIAALLYLGVTGTLPFFAAIIAIFFFFFWFFSLLFALYETFKRRKTGTFR' A
#
# COMPACT_ATOMS: atom_id res chain seq x y z
N MET A 1 -30.63 2.36 30.60
CA MET A 1 -30.54 1.62 29.33
C MET A 1 -29.35 2.16 28.57
N ARG A 2 -28.26 1.39 28.42
CA ARG A 2 -27.00 1.85 27.79
C ARG A 2 -27.05 1.44 26.32
N ALA A 3 -27.08 2.39 25.40
CA ALA A 3 -27.04 2.10 23.97
C ALA A 3 -25.75 1.32 23.65
N PRO A 4 -25.81 0.26 22.81
CA PRO A 4 -24.61 -0.37 22.28
C PRO A 4 -23.85 0.69 21.48
N ASN A 5 -22.70 1.12 22.01
CA ASN A 5 -21.76 1.89 21.22
C ASN A 5 -21.09 0.87 20.31
N ASP A 6 -21.57 0.76 19.09
CA ASP A 6 -20.91 0.00 18.04
C ASP A 6 -19.77 0.87 17.48
N ASN A 7 -18.92 1.35 18.38
CA ASN A 7 -17.73 2.13 18.08
C ASN A 7 -16.58 1.21 17.69
N THR A 8 -16.86 -0.01 17.24
CA THR A 8 -15.85 -0.84 16.59
C THR A 8 -15.37 0.00 15.42
N PRO A 9 -14.15 0.58 15.49
CA PRO A 9 -13.66 1.27 14.33
C PRO A 9 -13.71 0.24 13.21
N ALA A 10 -14.23 0.63 12.05
CA ALA A 10 -14.14 -0.16 10.83
C ALA A 10 -12.66 -0.25 10.43
N LEU A 11 -11.86 -0.86 11.31
CA LEU A 11 -10.42 -0.95 11.29
C LEU A 11 -10.14 -2.13 10.36
N LEU A 12 -10.34 -1.85 9.07
CA LEU A 12 -9.76 -2.54 7.92
C LEU A 12 -9.65 -4.05 8.17
N LYS A 13 -10.80 -4.73 8.26
CA LYS A 13 -10.89 -6.15 8.60
C LYS A 13 -10.10 -7.05 7.63
N ARG A 14 -9.80 -6.58 6.42
CA ARG A 14 -8.92 -7.23 5.44
C ARG A 14 -8.21 -6.18 4.59
N VAL A 15 -6.94 -5.93 4.86
CA VAL A 15 -6.06 -5.33 3.85
C VAL A 15 -5.86 -6.40 2.77
N ASN A 16 -6.54 -6.26 1.64
CA ASN A 16 -6.36 -7.18 0.52
C ASN A 16 -5.03 -6.85 -0.16
N LEU A 17 -3.98 -7.61 0.19
CA LEU A 17 -2.61 -7.43 -0.32
C LEU A 17 -2.53 -7.41 -1.86
N ILE A 18 -3.53 -7.96 -2.56
CA ILE A 18 -3.62 -7.96 -4.02
C ILE A 18 -3.71 -6.55 -4.62
N TRP A 19 -4.16 -5.54 -3.87
CA TRP A 19 -4.16 -4.15 -4.36
C TRP A 19 -2.76 -3.51 -4.42
N TYR A 20 -1.77 -4.07 -3.72
CA TYR A 20 -0.40 -3.56 -3.79
C TYR A 20 0.22 -3.64 -5.19
N PRO A 21 0.22 -4.79 -5.90
CA PRO A 21 0.74 -4.85 -7.26
C PRO A 21 -0.07 -3.98 -8.24
N VAL A 22 -1.37 -3.80 -8.02
CA VAL A 22 -2.19 -2.89 -8.85
C VAL A 22 -1.69 -1.45 -8.78
N THR A 23 -1.31 -0.98 -7.58
CA THR A 23 -0.73 0.37 -7.40
C THR A 23 0.71 0.51 -7.94
N LEU A 24 1.43 -0.60 -8.17
CA LEU A 24 2.74 -0.58 -8.82
C LEU A 24 2.63 -0.25 -10.32
N VAL A 25 1.53 -0.67 -10.98
CA VAL A 25 1.31 -0.46 -12.42
C VAL A 25 1.43 1.00 -12.85
N PRO A 26 0.70 1.97 -12.24
CA PRO A 26 0.80 3.37 -12.64
C PRO A 26 2.19 3.97 -12.36
N ILE A 27 2.87 3.54 -11.29
CA ILE A 27 4.21 4.00 -10.97
C ILE A 27 5.21 3.52 -12.03
N ALA A 28 5.14 2.23 -12.40
CA ALA A 28 5.97 1.66 -13.45
C ALA A 28 5.69 2.30 -14.82
N ALA A 29 4.42 2.57 -15.14
CA ALA A 29 4.03 3.26 -16.36
C ALA A 29 4.60 4.68 -16.43
N LEU A 30 4.51 5.46 -15.35
CA LEU A 30 5.08 6.81 -15.27
C LEU A 30 6.61 6.79 -15.42
N LEU A 31 7.27 5.81 -14.80
CA LEU A 31 8.72 5.67 -14.87
C LEU A 31 9.16 5.29 -16.30
N TYR A 32 8.47 4.35 -16.94
CA TYR A 32 8.73 3.95 -18.32
C TYR A 32 8.51 5.10 -19.31
N LEU A 33 7.39 5.82 -19.18
CA LEU A 33 7.06 6.96 -20.04
C LEU A 33 8.02 8.15 -19.82
N GLY A 34 8.45 8.38 -18.58
CA GLY A 34 9.44 9.41 -18.25
C GLY A 34 10.83 9.12 -18.83
N VAL A 35 11.27 7.85 -18.83
CA VAL A 35 12.59 7.45 -19.36
C VAL A 35 12.60 7.37 -20.89
N THR A 36 11.48 7.00 -21.52
CA THR A 36 11.33 6.98 -22.98
C THR A 36 11.23 8.39 -23.60
N GLY A 37 11.21 9.44 -22.78
CA GLY A 37 11.14 10.83 -23.25
C GLY A 37 9.76 11.25 -23.76
N THR A 38 8.74 10.41 -23.60
CA THR A 38 7.34 10.77 -23.91
C THR A 38 6.77 11.76 -22.91
N LEU A 39 7.25 11.70 -21.65
CA LEU A 39 6.92 12.66 -20.59
C LEU A 39 8.16 13.48 -20.17
N PRO A 40 7.96 14.66 -19.56
CA PRO A 40 9.05 15.47 -19.01
C PRO A 40 9.85 14.69 -17.97
N PHE A 41 11.16 14.91 -17.90
CA PHE A 41 12.06 14.23 -16.94
C PHE A 41 11.59 14.37 -15.47
N PHE A 42 10.92 15.47 -15.12
CA PHE A 42 10.30 15.66 -13.81
C PHE A 42 9.29 14.55 -13.45
N ALA A 43 8.59 13.98 -14.43
CA ALA A 43 7.68 12.85 -14.21
C ALA A 43 8.41 11.60 -13.73
N ALA A 44 9.63 11.34 -14.23
CA ALA A 44 10.44 10.23 -13.76
C ALA A 44 10.89 10.42 -12.30
N ILE A 45 11.26 11.64 -11.92
CA ILE A 45 11.62 11.99 -10.53
C ILE A 45 10.43 11.77 -9.59
N ILE A 46 9.23 12.22 -10.01
CA ILE A 46 8.00 12.02 -9.25
C ILE A 46 7.66 10.52 -9.14
N ALA A 47 7.80 9.75 -10.22
CA ALA A 47 7.57 8.31 -10.21
C ALA A 47 8.51 7.58 -9.23
N ILE A 48 9.79 7.98 -9.18
CA ILE A 48 10.76 7.45 -8.22
C ILE A 48 10.33 7.79 -6.78
N PHE A 49 9.89 9.01 -6.53
CA PHE A 49 9.37 9.40 -5.21
C PHE A 49 8.16 8.55 -4.80
N PHE A 50 7.19 8.36 -5.70
CA PHE A 50 6.03 7.48 -5.45
C PHE A 50 6.44 6.02 -5.26
N PHE A 51 7.47 5.55 -5.97
CA PHE A 51 8.00 4.20 -5.81
C PHE A 51 8.53 3.97 -4.39
N PHE A 52 9.30 4.91 -3.83
CA PHE A 52 9.75 4.83 -2.44
C PHE A 52 8.57 4.81 -1.46
N PHE A 53 7.60 5.71 -1.64
CA PHE A 53 6.40 5.75 -0.79
C PHE A 53 5.62 4.42 -0.83
N TRP A 54 5.43 3.87 -2.03
CA TRP A 54 4.81 2.56 -2.24
C TRP A 54 5.59 1.44 -1.56
N PHE A 55 6.92 1.44 -1.69
CA PHE A 55 7.79 0.44 -1.07
C PHE A 55 7.67 0.44 0.46
N PHE A 56 7.71 1.62 1.09
CA PHE A 56 7.52 1.73 2.55
C PHE A 56 6.12 1.32 2.99
N SER A 57 5.08 1.68 2.23
CA SER A 57 3.71 1.23 2.49
C SER A 57 3.59 -0.30 2.44
N LEU A 58 4.23 -0.93 1.45
CA LEU A 58 4.26 -2.39 1.32
C LEU A 58 5.01 -3.03 2.49
N LEU A 59 6.14 -2.46 2.90
CA LEU A 59 6.89 -2.92 4.08
C LEU A 59 6.03 -2.89 5.34
N PHE A 60 5.25 -1.83 5.54
CA PHE A 60 4.38 -1.68 6.70
C PHE A 60 3.23 -2.70 6.68
N ALA A 61 2.57 -2.88 5.54
CA ALA A 61 1.51 -3.89 5.41
C ALA A 61 2.05 -5.32 5.57
N LEU A 62 3.25 -5.60 5.05
CA LEU A 62 3.91 -6.88 5.22
C LEU A 62 4.27 -7.10 6.70
N TYR A 63 4.83 -6.09 7.36
CA TYR A 63 5.13 -6.12 8.80
C TYR A 63 3.89 -6.38 9.64
N GLU A 64 2.79 -5.69 9.36
CA GLU A 64 1.52 -5.89 10.06
C GLU A 64 0.96 -7.29 9.81
N THR A 65 1.03 -7.79 8.57
CA THR A 65 0.61 -9.14 8.20
C THR A 65 1.44 -10.19 8.94
N PHE A 66 2.76 -10.05 8.98
CA PHE A 66 3.65 -10.95 9.73
C PHE A 66 3.43 -10.86 11.24
N LYS A 67 3.23 -9.66 11.79
CA LYS A 67 2.92 -9.45 13.22
C LYS A 67 1.60 -10.13 13.58
N ARG A 68 0.55 -9.94 12.79
CA ARG A 68 -0.76 -10.61 12.97
C ARG A 68 -0.63 -12.14 12.88
N ARG A 69 0.23 -12.67 12.00
CA ARG A 69 0.52 -14.13 11.95
C ARG A 69 1.30 -14.62 13.17
N LYS A 70 2.26 -13.84 13.69
CA LYS A 70 3.02 -14.19 14.91
C LYS A 70 2.15 -14.18 16.16
N THR A 71 1.15 -13.31 16.22
CA THR A 71 0.11 -13.30 17.28
C THR A 71 -1.01 -14.31 16.97
N GLY A 72 -0.73 -15.35 16.18
CA GLY A 72 -1.56 -16.53 16.00
C GLY A 72 -1.71 -17.30 17.31
N THR A 73 -2.59 -16.79 18.16
CA THR A 73 -3.39 -17.58 19.09
C THR A 73 -3.98 -18.75 18.30
N PHE A 74 -3.57 -19.96 18.68
CA PHE A 74 -4.33 -21.17 18.44
C PHE A 74 -5.79 -20.92 18.83
N ARG A 75 -6.69 -20.90 17.85
CA ARG A 75 -8.08 -21.38 17.97
C ARG A 75 -8.74 -21.44 16.60
#